data_AF-A0A832V7U8-F1
#
_entry.id   AF-A0A832V7U8-F1
#
_cell.length_a   1.000
_cell.length_b   1.000
_cell.length_c   1.000
_cell.angle_alpha   90.00
_cell.angle_beta   90.00
_cell.angle_gamma   90.00
#
_symmetry.space_group_name_H-M   'P 1'
#
loop_
_entity.id
_entity.type
_entity.pdbx_description
1 polymer ?
#
loop_
_entity_poly.entity_id
_entity_poly.type
_entity_poly.pdbx_seq_one_letter_code
_entity_poly.pdbx_strand_id
1 'polypeptide(L)'
;MSDEIETFGAQTPVTGQARMEAAWSSGDGDEIAEAQVAEQQTGQIFQQIYQTWEGELNPRWMRNWAILRHHVLGIFKKGHRPWGMPTKLFVFFVIIASMTDVALTVLAGLIGESTLYGMFGVNRDNLYGHVMGFWPRNILYYPVVAALLVGGMISDDRAHGTSALYFSRPISRFDYAAMKFLSIMIILFIIINGTLALYYFADILVMGRGWAWIVDTFPLFLAAFAGGLLLSFTYTSIG
;
A
#
# COMPACT_ATOMS: atom_id res chain seq x y z
N MET A 1 43.85 -29.43 -8.71
CA MET A 1 43.82 -28.38 -9.73
C MET A 1 42.34 -28.13 -9.97
N SER A 2 41.79 -27.12 -9.33
CA SER A 2 40.35 -26.80 -9.36
C SER A 2 40.07 -25.99 -10.61
N ASP A 3 39.21 -26.49 -11.49
CA ASP A 3 38.77 -25.78 -12.68
C ASP A 3 38.02 -24.49 -12.25
N GLU A 4 38.60 -23.34 -12.55
CA GLU A 4 37.91 -22.05 -12.48
C GLU A 4 36.86 -22.03 -13.59
N ILE A 5 35.60 -22.13 -13.20
CA ILE A 5 34.46 -21.95 -14.09
C ILE A 5 34.45 -20.48 -14.53
N GLU A 6 34.72 -20.21 -15.81
CA GLU A 6 34.59 -18.88 -16.40
C GLU A 6 33.18 -18.32 -16.14
N THR A 7 33.12 -17.23 -15.37
CA THR A 7 31.88 -16.51 -15.10
C THR A 7 31.69 -15.41 -16.14
N PHE A 8 30.61 -15.48 -16.91
CA PHE A 8 30.29 -14.48 -17.92
C PHE A 8 29.86 -13.16 -17.26
N GLY A 9 30.47 -12.06 -17.69
CA GLY A 9 30.21 -10.72 -17.12
C GLY A 9 28.81 -10.18 -17.42
N ALA A 10 28.38 -9.21 -16.62
CA ALA A 10 27.05 -8.58 -16.64
C ALA A 10 26.64 -7.89 -17.96
N GLN A 11 27.51 -7.87 -18.97
CA GLN A 11 27.25 -7.24 -20.27
C GLN A 11 26.63 -8.18 -21.31
N THR A 12 26.48 -9.48 -20.99
CA THR A 12 25.88 -10.45 -21.90
C THR A 12 24.36 -10.25 -21.97
N PRO A 13 23.76 -9.92 -23.13
CA PRO A 13 22.34 -9.63 -23.24
C PRO A 13 21.50 -10.91 -23.08
N VAL A 14 20.62 -10.92 -22.07
CA VAL A 14 19.68 -12.03 -21.81
C VAL A 14 18.46 -11.88 -22.73
N THR A 15 18.34 -12.76 -23.73
CA THR A 15 17.26 -12.73 -24.74
C THR A 15 16.17 -13.79 -24.51
N GLY A 16 16.31 -14.65 -23.50
CA GLY A 16 15.36 -15.72 -23.18
C GLY A 16 14.27 -15.31 -22.17
N GLN A 17 13.09 -15.94 -22.24
CA GLN A 17 12.08 -15.85 -21.17
C GLN A 17 12.57 -16.62 -19.95
N ALA A 18 13.01 -15.90 -18.91
CA ALA A 18 13.41 -16.51 -17.66
C ALA A 18 12.18 -17.01 -16.88
N ARG A 19 12.12 -18.32 -16.62
CA ARG A 19 11.21 -18.92 -15.65
C ARG A 19 12.02 -19.21 -14.39
N MET A 20 11.77 -18.46 -13.31
CA MET A 20 12.33 -18.81 -12.00
C MET A 20 11.59 -20.02 -11.45
N GLU A 21 12.29 -21.15 -11.33
CA GLU A 21 11.81 -22.33 -10.64
C GLU A 21 12.45 -22.36 -9.25
N ALA A 22 11.64 -22.11 -8.22
CA ALA A 22 12.08 -22.24 -6.84
C ALA A 22 11.79 -23.68 -6.39
N ALA A 23 12.84 -24.45 -6.15
CA ALA A 23 12.72 -25.78 -5.57
C ALA A 23 12.42 -25.67 -4.07
N TRP A 24 11.14 -25.51 -3.71
CA TRP A 24 10.68 -25.70 -2.34
C TRP A 24 10.03 -27.09 -2.24
N SER A 25 10.64 -27.99 -1.48
CA SER A 25 9.95 -29.19 -0.99
C SER A 25 9.11 -28.81 0.22
N SER A 26 7.79 -28.99 0.14
CA SER A 26 6.88 -28.98 1.29
C SER A 26 6.37 -30.40 1.51
N GLY A 27 7.22 -31.28 2.01
CA GLY A 27 6.84 -32.64 2.40
C GLY A 27 6.76 -32.75 3.91
N ASP A 28 5.54 -32.88 4.44
CA ASP A 28 5.32 -33.44 5.77
C ASP A 28 5.47 -34.97 5.66
N GLY A 29 6.61 -35.49 6.12
CA GLY A 29 6.85 -36.93 6.30
C GLY A 29 7.89 -37.54 5.36
N ASP A 30 8.98 -37.99 5.97
CA ASP A 30 9.86 -39.16 5.67
C ASP A 30 9.89 -39.78 4.25
N GLU A 31 9.84 -38.99 3.19
CA GLU A 31 10.20 -39.43 1.85
C GLU A 31 11.56 -38.84 1.45
N ILE A 32 12.42 -39.73 0.97
CA ILE A 32 13.78 -39.43 0.52
C ILE A 32 13.73 -38.28 -0.48
N ALA A 33 14.28 -37.13 -0.08
CA ALA A 33 14.30 -35.91 -0.86
C ALA A 33 15.29 -36.00 -2.01
N GLU A 34 14.94 -36.73 -3.07
CA GLU A 34 15.63 -36.65 -4.34
C GLU A 34 14.93 -35.61 -5.22
N ALA A 35 15.64 -34.51 -5.48
CA ALA A 35 15.23 -33.55 -6.48
C ALA A 35 15.23 -34.25 -7.85
N GLN A 36 14.05 -34.41 -8.47
CA GLN A 36 13.98 -34.80 -9.87
C GLN A 36 14.52 -33.66 -10.74
N VAL A 37 15.83 -33.67 -10.97
CA VAL A 37 16.45 -32.85 -11.99
C VAL A 37 16.19 -33.55 -13.32
N ALA A 38 15.27 -33.01 -14.11
CA ALA A 38 15.09 -33.45 -15.48
C ALA A 38 16.41 -33.23 -16.25
N GLU A 39 17.02 -34.31 -16.68
CA GLU A 39 18.24 -34.26 -17.49
C GLU A 39 17.84 -33.94 -18.93
N GLN A 40 17.88 -32.66 -19.31
CA GLN A 40 17.79 -32.29 -20.73
C GLN A 40 18.65 -31.09 -21.15
N GLN A 41 19.54 -31.42 -22.08
CA GLN A 41 20.23 -30.67 -23.14
C GLN A 41 20.57 -29.18 -22.92
N THR A 42 21.85 -28.96 -22.58
CA THR A 42 22.73 -27.88 -23.10
C THR A 42 22.08 -26.53 -23.38
N GLY A 43 21.45 -25.97 -22.34
CA GLY A 43 21.19 -24.53 -22.24
C GLY A 43 22.25 -23.88 -21.35
N GLN A 44 22.63 -22.63 -21.62
CA GLN A 44 23.46 -21.85 -20.69
C GLN A 44 22.72 -21.73 -19.36
N ILE A 45 23.22 -22.39 -18.31
CA ILE A 45 22.70 -22.24 -16.95
C ILE A 45 23.22 -20.90 -16.43
N PHE A 46 22.46 -19.84 -16.61
CA PHE A 46 22.73 -18.58 -15.92
C PHE A 46 22.36 -18.74 -14.44
N GLN A 47 23.35 -18.94 -13.60
CA GLN A 47 23.17 -18.88 -12.15
C GLN A 47 23.16 -17.42 -11.71
N GLN A 48 21.97 -16.86 -11.53
CA GLN A 48 21.81 -15.57 -10.87
C GLN A 48 21.89 -15.78 -9.35
N ILE A 49 23.10 -15.78 -8.80
CA ILE A 49 23.33 -15.90 -7.37
C ILE A 49 23.27 -14.50 -6.75
N TYR A 50 22.49 -14.34 -5.68
CA TYR A 50 22.51 -13.13 -4.87
C TYR A 50 23.88 -12.98 -4.21
N GLN A 51 24.61 -11.92 -4.56
CA GLN A 51 25.83 -11.57 -3.84
C GLN A 51 25.46 -10.92 -2.51
N THR A 52 26.10 -11.38 -1.44
CA THR A 52 25.99 -10.73 -0.13
C THR A 52 26.61 -9.34 -0.20
N TRP A 53 25.91 -8.34 0.32
CA TRP A 53 26.46 -6.99 0.43
C TRP A 53 27.60 -6.97 1.44
N GLU A 54 28.81 -6.66 0.99
CA GLU A 54 30.02 -6.60 1.84
C GLU A 54 30.33 -5.19 2.36
N GLY A 55 29.63 -4.17 1.86
CA GLY A 55 29.84 -2.78 2.29
C GLY A 55 29.20 -2.46 3.64
N GLU A 56 29.50 -1.27 4.17
CA GLU A 56 28.83 -0.77 5.37
C GLU A 56 27.33 -0.57 5.12
N LEU A 57 26.51 -1.06 6.05
CA LEU A 57 25.06 -0.88 5.98
C LEU A 57 24.67 0.50 6.50
N ASN A 58 23.75 1.15 5.80
CA ASN A 58 23.10 2.36 6.31
C ASN A 58 22.46 2.11 7.68
N PRO A 59 22.35 3.16 8.53
CA PRO A 59 21.65 3.09 9.81
C PRO A 59 20.22 2.55 9.67
N ARG A 60 19.70 1.91 10.73
CA ARG A 60 18.38 1.25 10.74
C ARG A 60 17.25 2.15 10.22
N TRP A 61 17.22 3.42 10.64
CA TRP A 61 16.17 4.37 10.23
C TRP A 61 16.17 4.63 8.72
N MET A 62 17.35 4.71 8.08
CA MET A 62 17.48 4.96 6.64
C MET A 62 17.03 3.74 5.84
N ARG A 63 17.30 2.53 6.34
CA ARG A 63 16.80 1.28 5.74
C ARG A 63 15.28 1.18 5.82
N ASN A 64 14.73 1.48 7.00
CA ASN A 64 13.28 1.48 7.23
C ASN A 64 12.58 2.55 6.37
N TRP A 65 13.17 3.75 6.30
CA TRP A 65 12.71 4.82 5.43
C TRP A 65 12.75 4.44 3.95
N ALA A 66 13.77 3.70 3.51
CA ALA A 66 13.86 3.24 2.13
C ALA A 66 12.70 2.30 1.76
N ILE A 67 12.28 1.41 2.67
CA ILE A 67 11.11 0.54 2.46
C ILE A 67 9.82 1.38 2.44
N LEU A 68 9.66 2.28 3.43
CA LEU A 68 8.48 3.12 3.55
C LEU A 68 8.29 4.02 2.32
N ARG A 69 9.33 4.78 1.96
CA ARG A 69 9.30 5.72 0.83
C ARG A 69 9.02 4.98 -0.48
N HIS A 70 9.52 3.75 -0.62
CA HIS A 70 9.36 2.96 -1.84
C HIS A 70 7.88 2.69 -2.10
N HIS A 71 7.14 2.24 -1.08
CA HIS A 71 5.73 1.92 -1.22
C HIS A 71 4.84 3.16 -1.23
N VAL A 72 5.10 4.15 -0.37
CA VAL A 72 4.31 5.39 -0.30
C VAL A 72 4.50 6.25 -1.56
N LEU A 73 5.73 6.55 -1.95
CA LEU A 73 6.01 7.33 -3.16
C LEU A 73 5.79 6.52 -4.44
N GLY A 74 5.79 5.18 -4.34
CA GLY A 74 5.56 4.27 -5.45
C GLY A 74 4.21 4.47 -6.13
N ILE A 75 3.22 5.04 -5.44
CA ILE A 75 1.92 5.44 -6.04
C ILE A 75 2.15 6.51 -7.11
N PHE A 76 2.95 7.53 -6.80
CA PHE A 76 3.10 8.73 -7.63
C PHE A 76 4.31 8.68 -8.59
N LYS A 77 5.44 8.11 -8.15
CA LYS A 77 6.69 8.11 -8.94
C LYS A 77 6.92 6.79 -9.65
N LYS A 78 7.43 6.86 -10.89
CA LYS A 78 7.81 5.71 -11.76
C LYS A 78 9.19 5.12 -11.40
N GLY A 79 9.53 4.97 -10.11
CA GLY A 79 10.74 4.23 -9.70
C GLY A 79 10.64 2.73 -10.02
N HIS A 80 11.49 1.88 -9.43
CA HIS A 80 11.17 0.44 -9.29
C HIS A 80 9.72 0.35 -8.81
N ARG A 81 8.83 -0.29 -9.58
CA ARG A 81 7.38 -0.10 -9.50
C ARG A 81 6.78 -1.09 -8.49
N PRO A 82 6.50 -0.71 -7.23
CA PRO A 82 5.82 -1.60 -6.28
C PRO A 82 4.34 -1.79 -6.60
N TRP A 83 3.78 -1.00 -7.53
CA TRP A 83 2.37 -1.03 -7.84
C TRP A 83 2.16 -1.07 -9.34
N GLY A 84 1.37 -2.05 -9.79
CA GLY A 84 0.88 -2.12 -11.16
C GLY A 84 0.01 -0.90 -11.52
N MET A 85 -0.07 -0.60 -12.82
CA MET A 85 -0.94 0.48 -13.32
C MET A 85 -2.41 0.33 -12.88
N PRO A 86 -3.01 -0.87 -12.89
CA PRO A 86 -4.39 -1.05 -12.43
C PRO A 86 -4.59 -0.62 -10.97
N THR A 87 -3.68 -1.02 -10.07
CA THR A 87 -3.73 -0.64 -8.65
C THR A 87 -3.67 0.86 -8.46
N LYS A 88 -2.79 1.55 -9.20
CA LYS A 88 -2.68 3.02 -9.14
C LYS A 88 -3.95 3.72 -9.60
N LEU A 89 -4.52 3.28 -10.72
CA LEU A 89 -5.77 3.82 -11.24
C LEU A 89 -6.93 3.58 -10.27
N PHE A 90 -6.98 2.41 -9.66
CA PHE A 90 -8.00 2.09 -8.67
C PHE A 90 -7.89 2.94 -7.41
N VAL A 91 -6.68 3.11 -6.86
CA VAL A 91 -6.43 4.01 -5.73
C VAL A 91 -6.84 5.44 -6.07
N PHE A 92 -6.48 5.93 -7.26
CA PHE A 92 -6.89 7.25 -7.73
C PHE A 92 -8.42 7.39 -7.83
N PHE A 93 -9.10 6.39 -8.42
CA PHE A 93 -10.55 6.35 -8.48
C PHE A 93 -11.19 6.38 -7.09
N VAL A 94 -10.67 5.59 -6.14
CA VAL A 94 -11.21 5.57 -4.77
C VAL A 94 -10.99 6.89 -4.06
N ILE A 95 -9.87 7.60 -4.27
CA ILE A 95 -9.68 8.95 -3.73
C ILE A 95 -10.79 9.88 -4.23
N ILE A 96 -11.06 9.91 -5.55
CA ILE A 96 -12.11 10.75 -6.14
C ILE A 96 -13.49 10.34 -5.60
N ALA A 97 -13.81 9.03 -5.62
CA ALA A 97 -15.09 8.54 -5.15
C ALA A 97 -15.32 8.83 -3.65
N SER A 98 -14.25 8.84 -2.85
CA SER A 98 -14.30 9.18 -1.43
C SER A 98 -14.48 10.69 -1.20
N MET A 99 -14.26 11.54 -2.21
CA MET A 99 -14.55 12.98 -2.17
C MET A 99 -16.00 13.33 -2.55
N THR A 100 -16.90 12.35 -2.67
CA THR A 100 -18.31 12.62 -3.05
C THR A 100 -18.99 13.61 -2.10
N ASP A 101 -18.73 13.57 -0.79
CA ASP A 101 -19.33 14.55 0.15
C ASP A 101 -18.84 15.97 -0.09
N VAL A 102 -17.56 16.12 -0.45
CA VAL A 102 -16.99 17.42 -0.82
C VAL A 102 -17.76 17.98 -2.00
N ALA A 103 -17.94 17.16 -3.05
CA ALA A 103 -18.67 17.56 -4.25
C ALA A 103 -20.13 17.94 -3.94
N LEU A 104 -20.82 17.14 -3.11
CA LEU A 104 -22.21 17.39 -2.74
C LEU A 104 -22.36 18.61 -1.81
N THR A 105 -21.41 18.86 -0.92
CA THR A 105 -21.39 20.06 -0.06
C THR A 105 -21.18 21.32 -0.90
N VAL A 106 -20.24 21.27 -1.85
CA VAL A 106 -20.02 22.35 -2.82
C VAL A 106 -21.28 22.60 -3.64
N LEU A 107 -21.91 21.53 -4.16
CA LEU A 107 -23.15 21.62 -4.93
C LEU A 107 -24.30 22.24 -4.11
N ALA A 108 -24.47 21.80 -2.87
CA ALA A 108 -25.49 22.34 -1.97
C ALA A 108 -25.27 23.84 -1.72
N GLY A 109 -24.03 24.27 -1.53
CA GLY A 109 -23.68 25.69 -1.39
C GLY A 109 -23.92 26.51 -2.66
N LEU A 110 -23.70 25.93 -3.84
CA LEU A 110 -23.94 26.60 -5.12
C LEU A 110 -25.43 26.74 -5.45
N ILE A 111 -26.24 25.73 -5.14
CA ILE A 111 -27.69 25.74 -5.39
C ILE A 111 -28.44 26.51 -4.29
N GLY A 112 -27.88 26.56 -3.07
CA GLY A 112 -28.56 27.14 -1.90
C GLY A 112 -29.65 26.24 -1.32
N GLU A 113 -29.63 24.94 -1.65
CA GLU A 113 -30.66 23.99 -1.22
C GLU A 113 -30.33 23.42 0.18
N SER A 114 -31.11 23.84 1.17
CA SER A 114 -30.92 23.44 2.57
C SER A 114 -31.14 21.95 2.82
N THR A 115 -32.01 21.30 2.03
CA THR A 115 -32.26 19.86 2.13
C THR A 115 -31.02 19.05 1.75
N LEU A 116 -30.38 19.40 0.63
CA LEU A 116 -29.13 18.77 0.18
C LEU A 116 -28.00 19.00 1.18
N TYR A 117 -27.92 20.22 1.73
CA TYR A 117 -26.96 20.53 2.79
C TYR A 117 -27.20 19.70 4.05
N GLY A 118 -28.45 19.53 4.49
CA GLY A 118 -28.79 18.71 5.65
C GLY A 118 -28.34 17.25 5.53
N MET A 119 -28.37 16.71 4.30
CA MET A 119 -28.02 15.31 4.01
C MET A 119 -26.51 15.07 3.89
N PHE A 120 -25.76 16.02 3.30
CA PHE A 120 -24.35 15.79 2.92
C PHE A 120 -23.37 16.78 3.54
N GLY A 121 -23.84 17.93 4.00
CA GLY A 121 -23.02 18.94 4.67
C GLY A 121 -22.65 18.55 6.10
N VAL A 122 -21.71 19.28 6.69
CA VAL A 122 -21.16 18.95 8.01
C VAL A 122 -22.22 19.24 9.08
N ASN A 123 -22.73 18.16 9.69
CA ASN A 123 -23.68 18.20 10.78
C ASN A 123 -23.21 17.31 11.94
N ARG A 124 -23.64 17.65 13.17
CA ARG A 124 -23.27 16.91 14.39
C ARG A 124 -23.63 15.42 14.31
N ASP A 125 -24.73 15.12 13.62
CA ASP A 125 -25.29 13.77 13.54
C ASP A 125 -24.67 12.93 12.41
N ASN A 126 -23.99 13.56 11.45
CA ASN A 126 -23.51 12.88 10.23
C ASN A 126 -21.99 12.71 10.18
N LEU A 127 -21.23 13.49 10.95
CA LEU A 127 -19.77 13.52 10.84
C LEU A 127 -19.10 12.16 11.07
N TYR A 128 -19.64 11.37 12.01
CA TYR A 128 -19.20 9.98 12.21
C TYR A 128 -19.68 9.04 11.10
N GLY A 129 -20.87 9.29 10.54
CA GLY A 129 -21.42 8.54 9.42
C GLY A 129 -20.47 8.51 8.23
N HIS A 130 -19.89 9.66 7.88
CA HIS A 130 -18.92 9.81 6.78
C HIS A 130 -17.64 8.97 6.92
N VAL A 131 -17.29 8.59 8.15
CA VAL A 131 -16.11 7.77 8.43
C VAL A 131 -16.47 6.32 8.68
N MET A 132 -17.51 6.04 9.49
CA MET A 132 -17.80 4.69 10.04
C MET A 132 -18.95 3.96 9.35
N GLY A 133 -19.90 4.66 8.73
CA GLY A 133 -21.16 4.06 8.24
C GLY A 133 -21.50 4.36 6.78
N PHE A 134 -20.72 5.20 6.08
CA PHE A 134 -21.15 5.72 4.79
C PHE A 134 -21.03 4.69 3.68
N TRP A 135 -22.17 4.23 3.17
CA TRP A 135 -22.25 3.54 1.89
C TRP A 135 -21.89 4.51 0.76
N PRO A 136 -21.03 4.16 -0.21
CA PRO A 136 -20.38 2.86 -0.42
C PRO A 136 -18.95 2.74 0.14
N ARG A 137 -18.42 3.73 0.85
CA ARG A 137 -17.00 3.78 1.27
C ARG A 137 -16.55 2.60 2.13
N ASN A 138 -17.23 2.36 3.25
CA ASN A 138 -16.80 1.33 4.21
C ASN A 138 -17.19 -0.09 3.81
N ILE A 139 -18.18 -0.24 2.94
CA ILE A 139 -18.64 -1.56 2.48
C ILE A 139 -17.89 -1.97 1.20
N LEU A 140 -17.53 -1.02 0.34
CA LEU A 140 -16.94 -1.29 -0.97
C LEU A 140 -15.52 -0.72 -1.10
N TYR A 141 -15.34 0.59 -1.05
CA TYR A 141 -14.09 1.20 -1.51
C TYR A 141 -12.89 0.92 -0.60
N TYR A 142 -13.02 1.13 0.71
CA TYR A 142 -11.89 0.97 1.64
C TYR A 142 -11.46 -0.49 1.79
N PRO A 143 -12.38 -1.47 1.98
CA PRO A 143 -11.99 -2.88 2.00
C PRO A 143 -11.32 -3.35 0.71
N VAL A 144 -11.84 -2.94 -0.46
CA VAL A 144 -11.27 -3.36 -1.75
C VAL A 144 -9.90 -2.73 -1.99
N VAL A 145 -9.71 -1.44 -1.68
CA VAL A 145 -8.37 -0.82 -1.74
C VAL A 145 -7.40 -1.51 -0.78
N ALA A 146 -7.82 -1.79 0.45
CA ALA A 146 -6.98 -2.48 1.41
C ALA A 146 -6.56 -3.87 0.89
N ALA A 147 -7.50 -4.65 0.36
CA ALA A 147 -7.20 -5.96 -0.22
C ALA A 147 -6.23 -5.86 -1.41
N LEU A 148 -6.40 -4.87 -2.29
CA LEU A 148 -5.50 -4.66 -3.43
C LEU A 148 -4.10 -4.21 -3.01
N LEU A 149 -3.99 -3.34 -2.01
CA LEU A 149 -2.71 -2.84 -1.53
C LEU A 149 -1.95 -3.90 -0.74
N VAL A 150 -2.61 -4.59 0.19
CA VAL A 150 -1.98 -5.65 0.97
C VAL A 150 -1.64 -6.86 0.09
N GLY A 151 -2.62 -7.32 -0.69
CA GLY A 151 -2.44 -8.43 -1.62
C GLY A 151 -1.34 -8.16 -2.64
N GLY A 152 -1.37 -6.99 -3.29
CA GLY A 152 -0.35 -6.59 -4.27
C GLY A 152 1.05 -6.49 -3.68
N MET A 153 1.19 -5.89 -2.49
CA MET A 153 2.48 -5.72 -1.84
C MET A 153 3.12 -7.06 -1.41
N ILE A 154 2.31 -8.06 -1.06
CA ILE A 154 2.78 -9.39 -0.68
C ILE A 154 3.04 -10.24 -1.92
N SER A 155 2.15 -10.20 -2.92
CA SER A 155 2.28 -10.99 -4.15
C SER A 155 3.50 -10.59 -4.96
N ASP A 156 3.80 -9.29 -5.05
CA ASP A 156 4.94 -8.81 -5.84
C ASP A 156 6.28 -9.32 -5.28
N ASP A 157 6.41 -9.39 -3.95
CA ASP A 157 7.63 -9.92 -3.33
C ASP A 157 7.78 -11.44 -3.43
N ARG A 158 6.65 -12.15 -3.58
CA ARG A 158 6.67 -13.60 -3.86
C ARG A 158 6.99 -13.86 -5.33
N ALA A 159 6.40 -13.11 -6.25
CA ALA A 159 6.58 -13.27 -7.69
C ALA A 159 8.03 -13.01 -8.15
N HIS A 160 8.72 -12.06 -7.50
CA HIS A 160 10.09 -11.70 -7.86
C HIS A 160 11.16 -12.36 -6.97
N GLY A 161 10.78 -13.26 -6.06
CA GLY A 161 11.73 -13.92 -5.14
C GLY A 161 12.48 -12.96 -4.20
N THR A 162 12.07 -11.69 -4.11
CA THR A 162 12.70 -10.65 -3.29
C THR A 162 12.45 -10.86 -1.80
N SER A 163 11.43 -11.64 -1.44
CA SER A 163 11.17 -12.07 -0.06
C SER A 163 12.40 -12.71 0.62
N ALA A 164 13.21 -13.48 -0.13
CA ALA A 164 14.43 -14.10 0.39
C ALA A 164 15.51 -13.08 0.78
N LEU A 165 15.57 -11.94 0.08
CA LEU A 165 16.53 -10.87 0.34
C LEU A 165 16.35 -10.28 1.74
N TYR A 166 15.09 -10.16 2.18
CA TYR A 166 14.72 -9.62 3.50
C TYR A 166 14.90 -10.62 4.65
N PHE A 167 15.10 -11.90 4.36
CA PHE A 167 15.41 -12.92 5.35
C PHE A 167 16.92 -13.17 5.52
N SER A 168 17.75 -12.49 4.71
CA SER A 168 19.19 -12.40 4.93
C SER A 168 19.52 -11.32 5.97
N ARG A 169 20.74 -11.26 6.48
CA ARG A 169 21.13 -10.51 7.69
C ARG A 169 21.07 -8.95 7.66
N PRO A 170 20.78 -8.19 6.57
CA PRO A 170 20.81 -6.72 6.64
C PRO A 170 19.54 -6.04 7.19
N ILE A 171 18.38 -6.72 7.20
CA ILE A 171 17.09 -6.14 7.65
C ILE A 171 16.38 -7.13 8.58
N SER A 172 15.83 -6.64 9.69
CA SER A 172 15.03 -7.49 10.59
C SER A 172 13.67 -7.78 9.97
N ARG A 173 13.16 -9.01 10.17
CA ARG A 173 11.81 -9.42 9.75
C ARG A 173 10.73 -8.50 10.30
N PHE A 174 10.91 -8.06 11.55
CA PHE A 174 10.01 -7.12 12.19
C PHE A 174 10.05 -5.73 11.54
N ASP A 175 11.25 -5.22 11.25
CA ASP A 175 11.42 -3.92 10.58
C ASP A 175 10.76 -3.94 9.19
N TYR A 176 10.91 -5.03 8.44
CA TYR A 176 10.25 -5.23 7.15
C TYR A 176 8.72 -5.24 7.26
N ALA A 177 8.16 -6.09 8.13
CA ALA A 177 6.72 -6.19 8.32
C ALA A 177 6.12 -4.86 8.80
N ALA A 178 6.76 -4.22 9.78
CA ALA A 178 6.32 -2.93 10.32
C ALA A 178 6.33 -1.83 9.26
N MET A 179 7.34 -1.75 8.38
CA MET A 179 7.38 -0.71 7.35
C MET A 179 6.39 -0.96 6.22
N LYS A 180 6.12 -2.22 5.86
CA LYS A 180 5.05 -2.55 4.90
C LYS A 180 3.67 -2.22 5.46
N PHE A 181 3.41 -2.63 6.70
CA PHE A 181 2.20 -2.27 7.44
C PHE A 181 2.03 -0.74 7.47
N LEU A 182 3.07 -0.02 7.92
CA LEU A 182 3.03 1.44 8.01
C LEU A 182 2.80 2.10 6.64
N SER A 183 3.37 1.56 5.56
CA SER A 183 3.16 2.07 4.21
C SER A 183 1.69 2.01 3.80
N ILE A 184 1.05 0.85 3.97
CA ILE A 184 -0.36 0.65 3.63
C ILE A 184 -1.26 1.51 4.54
N MET A 185 -0.96 1.52 5.84
CA MET A 185 -1.67 2.33 6.82
C MET A 185 -1.63 3.82 6.46
N ILE A 186 -0.48 4.35 6.02
CA ILE A 186 -0.37 5.75 5.57
C ILE A 186 -1.21 6.01 4.32
N ILE A 187 -1.19 5.10 3.34
CA ILE A 187 -1.98 5.25 2.12
C ILE A 187 -3.48 5.26 2.45
N LEU A 188 -3.95 4.30 3.24
CA LEU A 188 -5.35 4.25 3.70
C LEU A 188 -5.70 5.46 4.57
N PHE A 189 -4.79 5.89 5.44
CA PHE A 189 -4.98 7.08 6.26
C PHE A 189 -5.17 8.34 5.40
N ILE A 190 -4.39 8.52 4.34
CA ILE A 190 -4.54 9.64 3.41
C ILE A 190 -5.90 9.56 2.70
N ILE A 191 -6.33 8.36 2.29
CA ILE A 191 -7.62 8.18 1.61
C ILE A 191 -8.77 8.52 2.57
N ILE A 192 -8.77 7.97 3.78
CA ILE A 192 -9.88 8.08 4.74
C ILE A 192 -9.87 9.45 5.43
N ASN A 193 -8.79 9.77 6.14
CA ASN A 193 -8.71 11.02 6.91
C ASN A 193 -8.42 12.23 6.03
N GLY A 194 -7.68 12.07 4.94
CA GLY A 194 -7.43 13.18 4.01
C GLY A 194 -8.72 13.64 3.34
N THR A 195 -9.58 12.71 2.91
CA THR A 195 -10.88 13.09 2.34
C THR A 195 -11.85 13.65 3.37
N LEU A 196 -11.85 13.14 4.61
CA LEU A 196 -12.59 13.72 5.74
C LEU A 196 -12.14 15.17 6.03
N ALA A 197 -10.84 15.42 6.04
CA ALA A 197 -10.29 16.76 6.25
C ALA A 197 -10.72 17.70 5.12
N LEU A 198 -10.61 17.26 3.86
CA LEU A 198 -11.07 18.04 2.70
C LEU A 198 -12.57 18.35 2.77
N TYR A 199 -13.38 17.39 3.21
CA TYR A 199 -14.81 17.58 3.44
C TYR A 199 -15.09 18.65 4.50
N TYR A 200 -14.44 18.57 5.65
CA TYR A 200 -14.58 19.58 6.71
C TYR A 200 -14.11 20.97 6.26
N PHE A 201 -12.99 21.05 5.54
CA PHE A 201 -12.50 22.31 4.96
C PHE A 201 -13.41 22.88 3.89
N ALA A 202 -14.01 22.03 3.04
CA ALA A 202 -14.95 22.48 2.02
C ALA A 202 -16.18 23.14 2.66
N ASP A 203 -16.69 22.61 3.77
CA ASP A 203 -17.80 23.23 4.49
C ASP A 203 -17.45 24.63 5.01
N ILE A 204 -16.26 24.78 5.60
CA ILE A 204 -15.77 26.07 6.09
C ILE A 204 -15.72 27.10 4.96
N LEU A 205 -15.15 26.72 3.81
CA LEU A 205 -14.94 27.62 2.68
C LEU A 205 -16.25 27.97 1.96
N VAL A 206 -17.10 26.98 1.69
CA VAL A 206 -18.32 27.14 0.88
C VAL A 206 -19.43 27.81 1.69
N MET A 207 -19.59 27.45 2.96
CA MET A 207 -20.67 27.97 3.82
C MET A 207 -20.23 29.20 4.63
N GLY A 208 -18.98 29.62 4.51
CA GLY A 208 -18.44 30.78 5.24
C GLY A 208 -18.47 30.58 6.76
N ARG A 209 -18.14 29.37 7.25
CA ARG A 209 -18.22 29.04 8.67
C ARG A 209 -17.22 29.86 9.49
N GLY A 210 -17.73 30.52 10.54
CA GLY A 210 -16.91 31.28 11.48
C GLY A 210 -16.35 30.45 12.63
N TRP A 211 -15.53 31.08 13.47
CA TRP A 211 -14.85 30.45 14.62
C TRP A 211 -15.80 29.75 15.61
N ALA A 212 -16.98 30.31 15.87
CA ALA A 212 -17.95 29.71 16.78
C ALA A 212 -18.37 28.29 16.31
N TRP A 213 -18.68 28.16 15.01
CA TRP A 213 -19.05 26.88 14.42
C TRP A 213 -17.88 25.87 14.44
N ILE A 214 -16.66 26.35 14.20
CA ILE A 214 -15.46 25.49 14.25
C ILE A 214 -15.28 24.95 15.67
N VAL A 215 -15.33 25.80 16.70
CA VAL A 215 -15.18 25.36 18.10
C VAL A 215 -16.24 24.31 18.47
N ASP A 216 -17.48 24.47 17.97
CA ASP A 216 -18.59 23.55 18.27
C ASP A 216 -18.51 22.20 17.55
N THR A 217 -17.83 22.12 16.41
CA THR A 217 -17.78 20.93 15.54
C THR A 217 -16.41 20.24 15.52
N PHE A 218 -15.34 20.96 15.85
CA PHE A 218 -13.97 20.44 15.82
C PHE A 218 -13.75 19.23 16.75
N PRO A 219 -14.32 19.16 17.97
CA PRO A 219 -14.22 17.96 18.81
C PRO A 219 -14.83 16.71 18.13
N LEU A 220 -15.95 16.88 17.42
CA LEU A 220 -16.58 15.79 16.67
C LEU A 220 -15.72 15.40 15.47
N PHE A 221 -15.11 16.39 14.79
CA PHE A 221 -14.17 16.13 13.71
C PHE A 221 -12.97 15.33 14.21
N LEU A 222 -12.37 15.70 15.35
CA LEU A 222 -11.25 14.96 15.94
C LEU A 222 -11.63 13.52 16.30
N ALA A 223 -12.83 13.31 16.82
CA ALA A 223 -13.29 11.97 17.14
C ALA A 223 -13.56 11.13 15.87
N ALA A 224 -14.14 11.73 14.83
CA ALA A 224 -14.28 11.08 13.52
C ALA A 224 -12.90 10.77 12.89
N PHE A 225 -11.94 11.69 13.03
CA PHE A 225 -10.56 11.52 12.56
C PHE A 225 -9.84 10.38 13.29
N ALA A 226 -10.01 10.28 14.60
CA ALA A 226 -9.51 9.15 15.39
C ALA A 226 -10.16 7.83 14.92
N GLY A 227 -11.46 7.85 14.63
CA GLY A 227 -12.17 6.73 13.99
C GLY A 227 -11.56 6.32 12.65
N GLY A 228 -11.24 7.29 11.79
CA GLY A 228 -10.61 7.04 10.49
C GLY A 228 -9.20 6.45 10.62
N LEU A 229 -8.45 6.88 11.65
CA LEU A 229 -7.14 6.30 11.97
C LEU A 229 -7.27 4.84 12.43
N LEU A 230 -8.24 4.54 13.30
CA LEU A 230 -8.53 3.18 13.74
C LEU A 230 -8.99 2.29 12.57
N LEU A 231 -9.82 2.81 11.67
CA LEU A 231 -10.21 2.09 10.44
C LEU A 231 -9.02 1.80 9.54
N SER A 232 -8.15 2.78 9.31
CA SER A 232 -6.94 2.60 8.51
C SER A 232 -6.05 1.51 9.09
N PHE A 233 -5.88 1.51 10.42
CA PHE A 233 -5.16 0.46 11.13
C PHE A 233 -5.83 -0.91 10.99
N THR A 234 -7.15 -0.96 11.17
CA THR A 234 -7.95 -2.20 11.11
C THR A 234 -7.87 -2.84 9.72
N TYR A 235 -8.11 -2.06 8.67
CA TYR A 235 -8.03 -2.56 7.29
C TYR A 235 -6.62 -3.00 6.91
N THR A 236 -5.59 -2.31 7.42
CA THR A 236 -4.21 -2.75 7.23
C THR A 236 -3.93 -4.06 7.96
N SER A 237 -4.54 -4.28 9.12
CA SER A 237 -4.33 -5.47 9.95
C SER A 237 -5.05 -6.73 9.44
N ILE A 238 -6.05 -6.58 8.57
CA ILE A 238 -6.80 -7.71 8.01
C ILE A 238 -5.97 -8.51 7.00
N GLY A 239 -5.00 -7.87 6.33
CA GLY A 239 -4.12 -8.54 5.38
C GLY A 239 -2.72 -8.77 5.93
#